data_AF-A0A815RMH0-F1
#
_entry.id   AF-A0A815RMH0-F1
#
_cell.length_a   1.000
_cell.length_b   1.000
_cell.length_c   1.000
_cell.angle_alpha   90.00
_cell.angle_beta   90.00
_cell.angle_gamma   90.00
#
_symmetry.space_group_name_H-M   'P 1'
#
loop_
_entity.id
_entity.type
_entity.pdbx_description
1 polymer ?
#
loop_
_entity_poly.entity_id
_entity_poly.type
_entity_poly.pdbx_seq_one_letter_code
_entity_poly.pdbx_strand_id
1 'polypeptide(L)'
;MDNLDTNTYFEFKTYEEFRKERLKLNYDNTLKLWYSLPDTLPISDNNRVRRQTRKEQRALFRLWNDTLNIPESNDKFIYDVYQIVGRITADFYTKAKQYDATISYEELFKACRCVWSMVAFQIEFHSPSILTDSMLGYNMLYPYTDDLVDCNDINQEAKVDFAKIFHDRLLIGEPTYDPQVHFDGKQSNVTELNLPSSLQTQDNRIVKIFDMVKFIENDWKRGGEYESVYMGLTTIHEAQMKSTLQHARTEDGYAPTMTQIEQISAEKGGASLIAAGFILEGRLTRGKMAYLEYIGFGLQLIDDLQDLKEDMKNNRRTIFTQALAEGRTLDAPTARLIQYYYCAPEYEKFINDQHTVSDGETDVTSAEYVRVLMMMFSVLLILEAASRLRRYYSKEFYRELSSLSPLRFHHLRLAHIEKTIWRIVQKQWFG
;
A
#
# COMPACT_ATOMS: atom_id res chain seq x y z
N MET A 1 -14.83 -7.67 -18.29
CA MET A 1 -14.00 -8.30 -17.23
C MET A 1 -14.92 -9.24 -16.46
N ASP A 2 -15.39 -10.32 -17.10
CA ASP A 2 -16.65 -10.98 -16.69
C ASP A 2 -16.53 -12.49 -16.45
N ASN A 3 -15.31 -12.99 -16.22
CA ASN A 3 -15.05 -14.43 -15.97
C ASN A 3 -13.98 -14.65 -14.87
N LEU A 4 -13.97 -13.80 -13.83
CA LEU A 4 -13.24 -14.14 -12.61
C LEU A 4 -14.22 -14.93 -11.74
N ASP A 5 -13.98 -16.24 -11.57
CA ASP A 5 -14.59 -16.99 -10.47
C ASP A 5 -14.14 -16.33 -9.16
N THR A 6 -15.05 -15.63 -8.50
CA THR A 6 -14.83 -14.76 -7.34
C THR A 6 -14.85 -15.52 -6.02
N ASN A 7 -15.29 -16.79 -6.03
CA ASN A 7 -15.67 -17.52 -4.81
C ASN A 7 -14.77 -18.71 -4.44
N THR A 8 -13.75 -19.01 -5.26
CA THR A 8 -12.81 -20.09 -4.96
C THR A 8 -11.55 -19.51 -4.28
N TYR A 9 -11.26 -19.95 -3.05
CA TYR A 9 -9.94 -19.75 -2.45
C TYR A 9 -8.91 -20.49 -3.29
N PHE A 10 -7.83 -19.81 -3.68
CA PHE A 10 -6.78 -20.47 -4.42
C PHE A 10 -5.87 -21.26 -3.50
N GLU A 11 -5.69 -22.55 -3.83
CA GLU A 11 -4.56 -23.33 -3.37
C GLU A 11 -3.55 -23.39 -4.52
N PHE A 12 -2.53 -22.54 -4.46
CA PHE A 12 -1.45 -22.56 -5.43
C PHE A 12 -0.50 -23.71 -5.12
N LYS A 13 -0.28 -24.61 -6.08
CA LYS A 13 0.59 -25.77 -5.87
C LYS A 13 2.07 -25.41 -5.94
N THR A 14 2.40 -24.31 -6.60
CA THR A 14 3.77 -23.84 -6.80
C THR A 14 3.84 -22.31 -6.80
N TYR A 15 5.02 -21.77 -6.46
CA TYR A 15 5.29 -20.33 -6.56
C TYR A 15 5.09 -19.78 -7.98
N GLU A 16 5.48 -20.55 -9.00
CA GLU A 16 5.35 -20.12 -10.40
C GLU A 16 3.88 -20.05 -10.85
N GLU A 17 3.03 -20.94 -10.36
CA GLU A 17 1.58 -20.87 -10.58
C GLU A 17 0.99 -19.59 -9.97
N PHE A 18 1.33 -19.31 -8.70
CA PHE A 18 0.92 -18.07 -8.03
C PHE A 18 1.37 -16.82 -8.79
N ARG A 19 2.66 -16.77 -9.14
CA ARG A 19 3.26 -15.65 -9.86
C ARG A 19 2.56 -15.39 -11.19
N LYS A 20 2.29 -16.45 -11.97
CA LYS A 20 1.61 -16.34 -13.27
C LYS A 20 0.18 -15.81 -13.12
N GLU A 21 -0.56 -16.31 -12.14
CA GLU A 21 -1.94 -15.85 -11.89
C GLU A 21 -1.95 -14.38 -11.44
N ARG A 22 -1.04 -13.97 -10.55
CA ARG A 22 -0.92 -12.58 -10.12
C ARG A 22 -0.57 -11.64 -11.28
N LEU A 23 0.38 -12.02 -12.13
CA LEU A 23 0.72 -11.25 -13.33
C LEU A 23 -0.50 -11.12 -14.26
N LYS A 24 -1.31 -12.17 -14.40
CA LYS A 24 -2.55 -12.09 -15.16
C LYS A 24 -3.52 -11.05 -14.59
N LEU A 25 -3.70 -11.01 -13.27
CA LEU A 25 -4.53 -9.98 -12.62
C LEU A 25 -4.02 -8.56 -12.91
N ASN A 26 -2.70 -8.37 -12.85
CA ASN A 26 -2.04 -7.10 -13.15
C ASN A 26 -2.36 -6.61 -14.57
N TYR A 27 -2.13 -7.46 -15.57
CA TYR A 27 -2.29 -7.10 -16.99
C TYR A 27 -3.74 -7.02 -17.43
N ASP A 28 -4.51 -8.08 -17.19
CA ASP A 28 -5.86 -8.21 -17.77
C ASP A 28 -6.88 -7.30 -17.08
N ASN A 29 -6.61 -6.90 -15.83
CA ASN A 29 -7.50 -6.05 -15.05
C ASN A 29 -6.93 -4.64 -14.85
N THR A 30 -5.88 -4.52 -14.05
CA THR A 30 -5.40 -3.23 -13.52
C THR A 30 -4.83 -2.31 -14.61
N LEU A 31 -3.83 -2.77 -15.35
CA LEU A 31 -3.20 -1.97 -16.41
C LEU A 31 -4.14 -1.73 -17.59
N LYS A 32 -4.97 -2.73 -17.93
CA LYS A 32 -5.99 -2.57 -18.97
C LYS A 32 -6.98 -1.45 -18.63
N LEU A 33 -7.45 -1.38 -17.37
CA LEU A 33 -8.24 -0.24 -16.91
C LEU A 33 -7.44 1.04 -17.05
N TRP A 34 -6.24 1.10 -16.48
CA TRP A 34 -5.37 2.29 -16.50
C TRP A 34 -5.22 2.89 -17.91
N TYR A 35 -4.97 2.05 -18.92
CA TYR A 35 -4.83 2.51 -20.31
C TYR A 35 -6.13 2.98 -20.96
N SER A 36 -7.28 2.57 -20.43
CA SER A 36 -8.59 2.99 -20.95
C SER A 36 -9.12 4.29 -20.34
N LEU A 37 -8.51 4.74 -19.24
CA LEU A 37 -8.96 5.93 -18.52
C LEU A 37 -8.61 7.23 -19.28
N PRO A 38 -9.48 8.23 -19.24
CA PRO A 38 -9.22 9.51 -19.88
C PRO A 38 -8.16 10.33 -19.13
N ASP A 39 -7.45 11.17 -19.89
CA ASP A 39 -6.45 12.12 -19.38
C ASP A 39 -7.05 13.46 -18.93
N THR A 40 -8.36 13.48 -18.71
CA THR A 40 -9.13 14.65 -18.27
C THR A 40 -9.80 14.37 -16.94
N LEU A 41 -10.01 15.43 -16.15
CA LEU A 41 -10.73 15.31 -14.89
C LEU A 41 -12.17 14.80 -15.14
N PRO A 42 -12.77 14.07 -14.17
CA PRO A 42 -14.12 13.56 -14.31
C PRO A 42 -15.12 14.70 -14.57
N ILE A 43 -15.80 14.64 -15.72
CA ILE A 43 -16.76 15.66 -16.15
C ILE A 43 -18.04 15.54 -15.31
N SER A 44 -18.48 16.66 -14.71
CA SER A 44 -19.68 16.70 -13.83
C SER A 44 -21.04 16.56 -14.55
N ASP A 45 -21.08 16.26 -15.85
CA ASP A 45 -22.25 16.56 -16.70
C ASP A 45 -23.38 15.53 -16.74
N ASN A 46 -23.24 14.36 -16.12
CA ASN A 46 -24.38 13.49 -15.93
C ASN A 46 -25.14 13.91 -14.67
N ASN A 47 -26.43 14.28 -14.79
CA ASN A 47 -27.29 14.65 -13.66
C ASN A 47 -27.30 13.63 -12.49
N ARG A 48 -26.91 12.37 -12.76
CA ARG A 48 -26.65 11.32 -11.77
C ARG A 48 -25.32 11.53 -11.03
N VAL A 49 -24.23 11.73 -11.77
CA VAL A 49 -22.89 12.09 -11.27
C VAL A 49 -22.93 13.42 -10.51
N ARG A 50 -23.70 14.43 -10.93
CA ARG A 50 -23.79 15.74 -10.26
C ARG A 50 -24.48 15.72 -8.90
N ARG A 51 -25.44 14.80 -8.69
CA ARG A 51 -26.07 14.56 -7.37
C ARG A 51 -25.17 13.71 -6.48
N GLN A 52 -24.49 12.73 -7.07
CA GLN A 52 -23.55 11.84 -6.41
C GLN A 52 -22.29 12.58 -5.97
N THR A 53 -21.62 13.32 -6.86
CA THR A 53 -20.49 14.21 -6.57
C THR A 53 -20.83 15.30 -5.56
N ARG A 54 -22.05 15.87 -5.52
CA ARG A 54 -22.39 16.82 -4.44
C ARG A 54 -22.56 16.12 -3.08
N LYS A 55 -23.09 14.89 -3.06
CA LYS A 55 -23.22 14.08 -1.84
C LYS A 55 -21.84 13.60 -1.37
N GLU A 56 -20.99 13.14 -2.28
CA GLU A 56 -19.60 12.71 -2.08
C GLU A 56 -18.68 13.88 -1.75
N GLN A 57 -18.81 15.05 -2.39
CA GLN A 57 -18.07 16.27 -2.01
C GLN A 57 -18.51 16.79 -0.65
N ARG A 58 -19.81 16.71 -0.31
CA ARG A 58 -20.29 17.01 1.05
C ARG A 58 -19.88 15.94 2.06
N ALA A 59 -19.70 14.69 1.65
CA ALA A 59 -19.15 13.64 2.47
C ALA A 59 -17.64 13.85 2.65
N LEU A 60 -16.90 14.23 1.60
CA LEU A 60 -15.49 14.58 1.61
C LEU A 60 -15.26 15.79 2.51
N PHE A 61 -16.10 16.82 2.41
CA PHE A 61 -16.01 18.01 3.27
C PHE A 61 -16.42 17.72 4.72
N ARG A 62 -17.46 16.89 4.95
CA ARG A 62 -17.85 16.46 6.30
C ARG A 62 -16.76 15.59 6.92
N LEU A 63 -16.38 14.49 6.28
CA LEU A 63 -15.28 13.63 6.68
C LEU A 63 -13.99 14.41 6.89
N TRP A 64 -13.62 15.32 6.00
CA TRP A 64 -12.44 16.15 6.20
C TRP A 64 -12.53 17.00 7.47
N ASN A 65 -13.66 17.67 7.69
CA ASN A 65 -13.89 18.45 8.90
C ASN A 65 -13.97 17.58 10.14
N ASP A 66 -14.58 16.40 10.03
CA ASP A 66 -14.75 15.45 11.12
C ASP A 66 -13.37 14.85 11.46
N THR A 67 -12.66 14.25 10.50
CA THR A 67 -11.29 13.71 10.61
C THR A 67 -10.27 14.72 11.17
N LEU A 68 -10.37 16.00 10.83
CA LEU A 68 -9.48 17.02 11.40
C LEU A 68 -9.94 17.60 12.75
N ASN A 69 -11.20 17.39 13.16
CA ASN A 69 -11.77 17.87 14.43
C ASN A 69 -12.21 16.73 15.38
N ILE A 70 -11.61 15.54 15.33
CA ILE A 70 -12.05 14.41 16.20
C ILE A 70 -11.55 14.61 17.63
N PRO A 71 -12.39 15.21 18.49
CA PRO A 71 -12.97 14.47 19.62
C PRO A 71 -14.50 14.34 19.62
N GLU A 72 -15.24 15.04 18.74
CA GLU A 72 -16.72 15.15 18.79
C GLU A 72 -17.41 14.88 17.43
N SER A 73 -16.98 13.85 16.67
CA SER A 73 -17.72 13.45 15.46
C SER A 73 -19.15 13.03 15.83
N ASN A 74 -20.16 13.59 15.14
CA ASN A 74 -21.56 13.20 15.32
C ASN A 74 -21.89 11.83 14.68
N ASP A 75 -21.01 11.30 13.82
CA ASP A 75 -21.14 9.97 13.23
C ASP A 75 -20.39 8.95 14.11
N LYS A 76 -21.17 8.11 14.80
CA LYS A 76 -20.66 7.06 15.69
C LYS A 76 -19.77 6.07 14.94
N PHE A 77 -20.11 5.70 13.70
CA PHE A 77 -19.33 4.73 12.94
C PHE A 77 -17.94 5.30 12.60
N ILE A 78 -17.88 6.53 12.10
CA ILE A 78 -16.59 7.20 11.85
C ILE A 78 -15.77 7.30 13.14
N TYR A 79 -16.43 7.66 14.25
CA TYR A 79 -15.76 7.72 15.56
C TYR A 79 -15.18 6.36 15.96
N ASP A 80 -15.95 5.28 15.84
CA ASP A 80 -15.51 3.93 16.18
C ASP A 80 -14.33 3.47 15.30
N VAL A 81 -14.38 3.72 13.98
CA VAL A 81 -13.27 3.46 13.05
C VAL A 81 -12.02 4.23 13.47
N TYR A 82 -12.17 5.51 13.80
CA TYR A 82 -11.05 6.33 14.26
C TYR A 82 -10.44 5.80 15.57
N GLN A 83 -11.26 5.38 16.53
CA GLN A 83 -10.77 4.76 17.78
C GLN A 83 -10.02 3.45 17.52
N ILE A 84 -10.49 2.64 16.58
CA ILE A 84 -9.80 1.41 16.15
C ILE A 84 -8.43 1.74 15.55
N VAL A 85 -8.37 2.69 14.59
CA VAL A 85 -7.12 3.10 13.95
C VAL A 85 -6.15 3.68 14.98
N GLY A 86 -6.62 4.53 15.89
CA GLY A 86 -5.81 5.13 16.95
C GLY A 86 -5.22 4.08 17.90
N ARG A 87 -6.03 3.13 18.37
CA ARG A 87 -5.58 2.02 19.23
C ARG A 87 -4.56 1.14 18.52
N ILE A 88 -4.84 0.68 17.30
CA ILE A 88 -3.92 -0.19 16.54
C ILE A 88 -2.62 0.54 16.23
N THR A 89 -2.68 1.84 15.93
CA THR A 89 -1.48 2.68 15.78
C THR A 89 -0.67 2.70 17.09
N ALA A 90 -1.34 2.91 18.23
CA ALA A 90 -0.67 2.90 19.53
C ALA A 90 0.00 1.56 19.85
N ASP A 91 -0.70 0.46 19.58
CA ASP A 91 -0.17 -0.90 19.77
C ASP A 91 1.03 -1.17 18.84
N PHE A 92 0.96 -0.72 17.58
CA PHE A 92 2.03 -0.92 16.60
C PHE A 92 3.31 -0.20 17.04
N TYR A 93 3.21 1.07 17.41
CA TYR A 93 4.35 1.84 17.90
C TYR A 93 4.93 1.25 19.18
N THR A 94 4.07 0.82 20.11
CA THR A 94 4.50 0.24 21.37
C THR A 94 5.27 -1.06 21.14
N LYS A 95 4.71 -2.00 20.37
CA LYS A 95 5.36 -3.26 20.04
C LYS A 95 6.65 -3.05 19.24
N ALA A 96 6.64 -2.16 18.25
CA ALA A 96 7.82 -1.86 17.44
C ALA A 96 8.95 -1.26 18.28
N LYS A 97 8.64 -0.35 19.22
CA LYS A 97 9.63 0.23 20.13
C LYS A 97 10.11 -0.73 21.22
N GLN A 98 9.30 -1.69 21.63
CA GLN A 98 9.71 -2.77 22.52
C GLN A 98 10.72 -3.70 21.83
N TYR A 99 10.49 -3.99 20.55
CA TYR A 99 11.41 -4.79 19.73
C TYR A 99 12.71 -4.03 19.41
N ASP A 100 12.60 -2.79 18.93
CA ASP A 100 13.72 -1.95 18.53
C ASP A 100 13.55 -0.52 19.04
N ALA A 101 14.16 -0.21 20.18
CA ALA A 101 14.08 1.12 20.77
C ALA A 101 14.73 2.21 19.88
N THR A 102 15.64 1.82 18.97
CA THR A 102 16.49 2.74 18.19
C THR A 102 15.84 3.27 16.93
N ILE A 103 14.79 2.59 16.42
CA ILE A 103 14.09 2.99 15.20
C ILE A 103 13.51 4.42 15.33
N SER A 104 13.61 5.23 14.28
CA SER A 104 13.11 6.60 14.32
C SER A 104 11.59 6.67 14.28
N TYR A 105 11.01 7.80 14.72
CA TYR A 105 9.57 8.03 14.56
C TYR A 105 9.18 8.17 13.08
N GLU A 106 10.07 8.70 12.25
CA GLU A 106 9.87 8.87 10.81
C GLU A 106 9.76 7.51 10.10
N GLU A 107 10.63 6.55 10.43
CA GLU A 107 10.58 5.19 9.90
C GLU A 107 9.32 4.45 10.37
N LEU A 108 8.98 4.54 11.66
CA LEU A 108 7.74 3.96 12.18
C LEU A 108 6.50 4.57 11.54
N PHE A 109 6.53 5.88 11.28
CA PHE A 109 5.42 6.57 10.63
C PHE A 109 5.23 6.07 9.20
N LYS A 110 6.31 5.88 8.43
CA LYS A 110 6.24 5.28 7.09
C LYS A 110 5.66 3.87 7.14
N ALA A 111 6.17 3.02 8.02
CA ALA A 111 5.67 1.66 8.22
C ALA A 111 4.19 1.63 8.62
N CYS A 112 3.75 2.55 9.46
CA CYS A 112 2.37 2.64 9.95
C CYS A 112 1.35 2.99 8.86
N ARG A 113 1.75 3.61 7.74
CA ARG A 113 0.83 3.97 6.65
C ARG A 113 0.13 2.73 6.07
N CYS A 114 0.87 1.63 5.90
CA CYS A 114 0.29 0.38 5.40
C CYS A 114 -0.59 -0.31 6.46
N VAL A 115 -0.26 -0.19 7.75
CA VAL A 115 -1.14 -0.64 8.85
C VAL A 115 -2.53 -0.02 8.74
N TRP A 116 -2.66 1.27 8.41
CA TRP A 116 -3.97 1.91 8.27
C TRP A 116 -4.82 1.31 7.14
N SER A 117 -4.20 0.98 6.00
CA SER A 117 -4.86 0.25 4.92
C SER A 117 -5.28 -1.14 5.37
N MET A 118 -4.44 -1.83 6.14
CA MET A 118 -4.76 -3.17 6.68
C MET A 118 -5.93 -3.14 7.65
N VAL A 119 -6.06 -2.10 8.50
CA VAL A 119 -7.23 -1.92 9.37
C VAL A 119 -8.50 -1.75 8.54
N ALA A 120 -8.45 -0.97 7.46
CA ALA A 120 -9.57 -0.82 6.56
C ALA A 120 -9.95 -2.16 5.89
N PHE A 121 -8.96 -2.94 5.45
CA PHE A 121 -9.19 -4.28 4.91
C PHE A 121 -9.71 -5.28 5.94
N GLN A 122 -9.30 -5.22 7.20
CA GLN A 122 -9.93 -6.04 8.26
C GLN A 122 -11.43 -5.74 8.36
N ILE A 123 -11.84 -4.47 8.26
CA ILE A 123 -13.26 -4.10 8.28
C ILE A 123 -13.97 -4.58 7.00
N GLU A 124 -13.34 -4.38 5.84
CA GLU A 124 -13.91 -4.78 4.55
C GLU A 124 -14.03 -6.30 4.36
N PHE A 125 -13.10 -7.06 4.94
CA PHE A 125 -13.08 -8.53 4.88
C PHE A 125 -13.77 -9.18 6.07
N HIS A 126 -14.35 -8.38 6.97
CA HIS A 126 -15.02 -8.83 8.21
C HIS A 126 -14.09 -9.62 9.15
N SER A 127 -12.79 -9.30 9.13
CA SER A 127 -11.78 -9.82 10.05
C SER A 127 -11.74 -9.01 11.34
N PRO A 128 -11.29 -9.58 12.48
CA PRO A 128 -11.10 -8.82 13.72
C PRO A 128 -10.15 -7.63 13.53
N SER A 129 -10.60 -6.42 13.90
CA SER A 129 -9.77 -5.21 13.82
C SER A 129 -8.80 -5.10 15.00
N ILE A 130 -7.73 -5.89 14.93
CA ILE A 130 -6.65 -5.97 15.93
C ILE A 130 -5.28 -5.95 15.26
N LEU A 131 -4.25 -5.55 16.00
CA LEU A 131 -2.86 -5.72 15.55
C LEU A 131 -2.39 -7.16 15.80
N THR A 132 -2.16 -7.92 14.75
CA THR A 132 -1.57 -9.26 14.81
C THR A 132 -0.04 -9.19 14.78
N ASP A 133 0.64 -10.31 15.09
CA ASP A 133 2.10 -10.38 15.03
C ASP A 133 2.58 -10.31 13.57
N SER A 134 1.86 -10.95 12.66
CA SER A 134 2.11 -10.88 11.22
C SER A 134 1.92 -9.49 10.64
N MET A 135 0.95 -8.70 11.11
CA MET A 135 0.84 -7.28 10.78
C MET A 135 2.05 -6.48 11.26
N LEU A 136 2.50 -6.70 12.49
CA LEU A 136 3.72 -6.06 13.02
C LEU A 136 4.94 -6.43 12.16
N GLY A 137 5.19 -7.72 11.98
CA GLY A 137 6.32 -8.24 11.21
C GLY A 137 6.33 -7.70 9.79
N TYR A 138 5.22 -7.81 9.07
CA TYR A 138 5.12 -7.33 7.69
C TYR A 138 5.41 -5.84 7.56
N ASN A 139 4.83 -5.00 8.42
CA ASN A 139 5.02 -3.55 8.32
C ASN A 139 6.40 -3.10 8.83
N MET A 140 7.02 -3.84 9.74
CA MET A 140 8.38 -3.58 10.21
C MET A 140 9.47 -4.10 9.25
N LEU A 141 9.11 -4.84 8.19
CA LEU A 141 10.06 -5.14 7.11
C LEU A 141 10.54 -3.86 6.42
N TYR A 142 9.64 -2.92 6.11
CA TYR A 142 9.98 -1.71 5.33
C TYR A 142 11.16 -0.91 5.91
N PRO A 143 11.16 -0.49 7.20
CA PRO A 143 12.32 0.22 7.79
C PRO A 143 13.64 -0.54 7.68
N TYR A 144 13.60 -1.88 7.69
CA TYR A 144 14.80 -2.70 7.68
C TYR A 144 15.26 -3.07 6.25
N THR A 145 14.33 -3.25 5.31
CA THR A 145 14.64 -3.63 3.92
C THR A 145 14.94 -2.44 3.04
N ASP A 146 14.30 -1.29 3.25
CA ASP A 146 14.34 -0.16 2.32
C ASP A 146 15.79 0.34 2.09
N ASP A 147 16.61 0.47 3.13
CA ASP A 147 18.01 0.89 2.92
C ASP A 147 18.82 -0.17 2.16
N LEU A 148 18.55 -1.47 2.34
CA LEU A 148 19.29 -2.53 1.64
C LEU A 148 18.95 -2.57 0.15
N VAL A 149 17.74 -2.16 -0.21
CA VAL A 149 17.25 -2.16 -1.60
C VAL A 149 17.54 -0.80 -2.27
N ASP A 150 17.17 0.30 -1.63
CA ASP A 150 17.11 1.64 -2.24
C ASP A 150 18.35 2.50 -1.99
N CYS A 151 19.18 2.19 -0.99
CA CYS A 151 20.37 3.00 -0.71
C CYS A 151 21.44 2.79 -1.79
N ASN A 152 21.99 3.89 -2.31
CA ASN A 152 23.09 3.85 -3.28
C ASN A 152 24.44 3.50 -2.65
N ASP A 153 24.55 3.59 -1.32
CA ASP A 153 25.80 3.32 -0.59
C ASP A 153 26.01 1.82 -0.30
N ILE A 154 24.98 0.99 -0.47
CA ILE A 154 25.09 -0.47 -0.42
C ILE A 154 25.69 -0.95 -1.74
N ASN A 155 26.78 -1.72 -1.66
CA ASN A 155 27.44 -2.25 -2.85
C ASN A 155 26.53 -3.24 -3.61
N GLN A 156 26.74 -3.36 -4.93
CA GLN A 156 25.85 -4.16 -5.79
C GLN A 156 25.86 -5.66 -5.43
N GLU A 157 27.00 -6.19 -4.98
CA GLU A 157 27.14 -7.59 -4.55
C GLU A 157 26.26 -7.88 -3.32
N ALA A 158 26.27 -6.99 -2.33
CA ALA A 158 25.43 -7.04 -1.14
C ALA A 158 23.95 -6.98 -1.50
N LYS A 159 23.55 -6.15 -2.47
CA LYS A 159 22.15 -6.12 -2.93
C LYS A 159 21.72 -7.46 -3.54
N VAL A 160 22.58 -8.06 -4.36
CA VAL A 160 22.32 -9.36 -5.00
C VAL A 160 22.27 -10.48 -3.96
N ASP A 161 23.22 -10.50 -3.03
CA ASP A 161 23.26 -11.49 -1.96
C ASP A 161 22.06 -11.34 -1.03
N PHE A 162 21.70 -10.12 -0.64
CA PHE A 162 20.51 -9.84 0.17
C PHE A 162 19.25 -10.32 -0.54
N ALA A 163 19.10 -9.97 -1.83
CA ALA A 163 17.96 -10.39 -2.63
C ALA A 163 17.79 -11.90 -2.63
N LYS A 164 18.88 -12.65 -2.76
CA LYS A 164 18.87 -14.10 -2.75
C LYS A 164 18.53 -14.67 -1.38
N ILE A 165 19.25 -14.28 -0.33
CA ILE A 165 19.05 -14.89 1.00
C ILE A 165 17.66 -14.58 1.56
N PHE A 166 17.13 -13.37 1.30
CA PHE A 166 15.83 -13.00 1.80
C PHE A 166 14.71 -13.67 1.01
N HIS A 167 14.87 -13.81 -0.32
CA HIS A 167 14.00 -14.65 -1.13
C HIS A 167 13.93 -16.07 -0.58
N ASP A 168 15.08 -16.70 -0.30
CA ASP A 168 15.13 -18.06 0.24
C ASP A 168 14.51 -18.14 1.66
N ARG A 169 14.78 -17.14 2.52
CA ARG A 169 14.14 -17.06 3.86
C ARG A 169 12.63 -16.96 3.76
N LEU A 170 12.10 -16.20 2.81
CA LEU A 170 10.66 -16.04 2.61
C LEU A 170 10.04 -17.31 2.05
N LEU A 171 10.58 -17.84 0.96
CA LEU A 171 9.97 -18.95 0.23
C LEU A 171 10.19 -20.31 0.88
N ILE A 172 11.37 -20.57 1.44
CA ILE A 172 11.75 -21.89 1.99
C ILE A 172 11.64 -21.88 3.51
N GLY A 173 12.02 -20.79 4.15
CA GLY A 173 12.12 -20.69 5.60
C GLY A 173 13.52 -21.01 6.13
N GLU A 174 13.69 -20.86 7.44
CA GLU A 174 14.93 -21.26 8.10
C GLU A 174 14.96 -22.78 8.37
N PRO A 175 16.11 -23.46 8.26
CA PRO A 175 16.21 -24.90 8.54
C PRO A 175 15.80 -25.29 9.96
N THR A 176 15.87 -24.34 10.90
CA THR A 176 15.54 -24.50 12.32
C THR A 176 14.08 -24.24 12.64
N TYR A 177 13.24 -23.96 11.64
CA TYR A 177 11.84 -23.63 11.84
C TYR A 177 11.08 -24.79 12.51
N ASP A 178 10.42 -24.49 13.63
CA ASP A 178 9.52 -25.41 14.33
C ASP A 178 8.12 -24.77 14.45
N PRO A 179 7.08 -25.34 13.82
CA PRO A 179 5.72 -24.80 13.85
C PRO A 179 5.03 -24.87 15.24
N GLN A 180 5.69 -25.44 16.25
CA GLN A 180 5.25 -25.45 17.64
C GLN A 180 5.90 -24.36 18.49
N VAL A 181 6.96 -23.72 18.01
CA VAL A 181 7.67 -22.66 18.74
C VAL A 181 7.10 -21.31 18.36
N HIS A 182 6.68 -20.54 19.36
CA HIS A 182 6.25 -19.15 19.19
C HIS A 182 7.46 -18.22 19.39
N PHE A 183 7.67 -17.30 18.46
CA PHE A 183 8.71 -16.29 18.57
C PHE A 183 8.34 -15.27 19.66
N ASP A 184 9.22 -15.08 20.65
CA ASP A 184 8.94 -14.29 21.85
C ASP A 184 9.17 -12.78 21.67
N GLY A 185 9.51 -12.35 20.45
CA GLY A 185 9.79 -10.97 20.11
C GLY A 185 11.14 -10.46 20.60
N LYS A 186 12.04 -11.33 21.08
CA LYS A 186 13.43 -10.94 21.36
C LYS A 186 14.28 -11.13 20.12
N GLN A 187 15.10 -10.12 19.83
CA GLN A 187 15.99 -10.15 18.67
C GLN A 187 16.90 -11.40 18.71
N SER A 188 16.96 -12.13 17.60
CA SER A 188 17.80 -13.32 17.46
C SER A 188 19.30 -12.97 17.51
N ASN A 189 20.15 -13.98 17.72
CA ASN A 189 21.59 -13.77 17.76
C ASN A 189 22.19 -13.73 16.35
N VAL A 190 23.00 -12.71 16.08
CA VAL A 190 23.70 -12.49 14.82
C VAL A 190 24.66 -13.63 14.46
N THR A 191 25.29 -14.25 15.46
CA THR A 191 26.32 -15.29 15.23
C THR A 191 25.78 -16.57 14.60
N GLU A 192 24.45 -16.71 14.54
CA GLU A 192 23.78 -17.87 13.94
C GLU A 192 23.59 -17.71 12.42
N LEU A 193 23.75 -16.49 11.88
CA LEU A 193 23.60 -16.24 10.45
C LEU A 193 24.93 -16.43 9.72
N ASN A 194 25.01 -17.50 8.91
CA ASN A 194 26.14 -17.72 8.00
C ASN A 194 26.02 -16.85 6.74
N LEU A 195 26.19 -15.54 6.91
CA LEU A 195 26.01 -14.55 5.83
C LEU A 195 27.24 -14.48 4.91
N PRO A 196 27.03 -14.22 3.60
CA PRO A 196 28.10 -13.83 2.68
C PRO A 196 28.90 -12.64 3.20
N SER A 197 30.19 -12.58 2.85
CA SER A 197 31.10 -11.49 3.28
C SER A 197 30.60 -10.10 2.90
N SER A 198 29.87 -9.98 1.78
CA SER A 198 29.26 -8.74 1.30
C SER A 198 28.22 -8.16 2.28
N LEU A 199 27.61 -9.01 3.12
CA LEU A 199 26.51 -8.68 4.03
C LEU A 199 26.92 -8.60 5.50
N GLN A 200 28.18 -8.89 5.85
CA GLN A 200 28.63 -8.90 7.24
C GLN A 200 28.43 -7.55 7.95
N THR A 201 28.51 -6.43 7.23
CA THR A 201 28.26 -5.10 7.81
C THR A 201 26.78 -4.81 8.10
N GLN A 202 25.87 -5.67 7.60
CA GLN A 202 24.42 -5.54 7.71
C GLN A 202 23.80 -6.67 8.54
N ASP A 203 24.63 -7.44 9.23
CA ASP A 203 24.26 -8.66 9.97
C ASP A 203 23.12 -8.45 10.97
N ASN A 204 23.21 -7.40 11.80
CA ASN A 204 22.20 -6.99 12.76
C ASN A 204 20.88 -6.60 12.09
N ARG A 205 20.95 -5.97 10.92
CA ARG A 205 19.76 -5.58 10.15
C ARG A 205 19.09 -6.81 9.54
N ILE A 206 19.87 -7.76 9.02
CA ILE A 206 19.36 -9.01 8.45
C ILE A 206 18.71 -9.87 9.53
N VAL A 207 19.29 -9.93 10.74
CA VAL A 207 18.63 -10.54 11.90
C VAL A 207 17.25 -9.93 12.10
N LYS A 208 17.15 -8.60 12.13
CA LYS A 208 15.85 -7.94 12.34
C LYS A 208 14.85 -8.27 11.25
N ILE A 209 15.28 -8.32 9.99
CA ILE A 209 14.44 -8.75 8.86
C ILE A 209 13.94 -10.18 9.05
N PHE A 210 14.82 -11.10 9.47
CA PHE A 210 14.46 -12.51 9.65
C PHE A 210 13.54 -12.71 10.87
N ASP A 211 13.72 -11.92 11.93
CA ASP A 211 12.82 -11.87 13.08
C ASP A 211 11.43 -11.34 12.71
N MET A 212 11.34 -10.39 11.77
CA MET A 212 10.04 -9.96 11.23
C MET A 212 9.31 -11.09 10.51
N VAL A 213 10.04 -11.98 9.83
CA VAL A 213 9.47 -13.20 9.26
C VAL A 213 9.00 -14.16 10.37
N LYS A 214 9.72 -14.24 11.49
CA LYS A 214 9.29 -15.05 12.66
C LYS A 214 8.00 -14.54 13.30
N PHE A 215 7.82 -13.22 13.38
CA PHE A 215 6.52 -12.63 13.78
C PHE A 215 5.38 -13.04 12.84
N ILE A 216 5.64 -13.14 11.52
CA ILE A 216 4.63 -13.62 10.57
C ILE A 216 4.35 -15.12 10.79
N GLU A 217 5.38 -15.90 11.05
CA GLU A 217 5.30 -17.35 11.35
C GLU A 217 4.50 -17.66 12.62
N ASN A 218 4.39 -16.72 13.58
CA ASN A 218 3.54 -16.87 14.76
C ASN A 218 2.06 -17.05 14.41
N ASP A 219 1.58 -16.32 13.41
CA ASP A 219 0.18 -16.36 12.97
C ASP A 219 -0.02 -17.36 11.83
N TRP A 220 0.96 -17.46 10.92
CA TRP A 220 0.84 -18.25 9.68
C TRP A 220 1.93 -19.30 9.59
N LYS A 221 1.60 -20.55 9.95
CA LYS A 221 2.58 -21.66 9.91
C LYS A 221 3.02 -21.95 8.48
N ARG A 222 4.30 -22.31 8.30
CA ARG A 222 4.81 -22.73 6.98
C ARG A 222 4.25 -24.08 6.57
N GLY A 223 4.08 -24.26 5.25
CA GLY A 223 3.56 -25.49 4.66
C GLY A 223 2.04 -25.60 4.72
N GLY A 224 1.50 -26.44 3.83
CA GLY A 224 0.06 -26.69 3.76
C GLY A 224 -0.72 -25.47 3.25
N GLU A 225 -1.70 -25.03 4.01
CA GLU A 225 -2.72 -24.09 3.55
C GLU A 225 -2.31 -22.62 3.50
N TYR A 226 -1.22 -22.24 4.19
CA TYR A 226 -0.78 -20.84 4.29
C TYR A 226 0.47 -20.56 3.46
N GLU A 227 0.87 -21.47 2.58
CA GLU A 227 2.05 -21.28 1.72
C GLU A 227 1.92 -20.01 0.87
N SER A 228 0.68 -19.62 0.52
CA SER A 228 0.40 -18.40 -0.24
C SER A 228 0.81 -17.11 0.49
N VAL A 229 0.88 -17.10 1.82
CA VAL A 229 1.44 -15.98 2.60
C VAL A 229 2.89 -15.75 2.21
N TYR A 230 3.68 -16.82 2.21
CA TYR A 230 5.11 -16.80 1.88
C TYR A 230 5.37 -16.56 0.40
N MET A 231 4.50 -17.08 -0.49
CA MET A 231 4.53 -16.73 -1.91
C MET A 231 4.26 -15.23 -2.10
N GLY A 232 3.26 -14.66 -1.41
CA GLY A 232 2.95 -13.23 -1.45
C GLY A 232 4.11 -12.36 -0.99
N LEU A 233 4.73 -12.70 0.15
CA LEU A 233 5.93 -12.01 0.67
C LEU A 233 7.10 -12.09 -0.31
N THR A 234 7.35 -13.28 -0.87
CA THR A 234 8.41 -13.49 -1.87
C THR A 234 8.18 -12.62 -3.10
N THR A 235 6.92 -12.51 -3.55
CA THR A 235 6.57 -11.71 -4.72
C THR A 235 6.72 -10.20 -4.51
N ILE A 236 6.37 -9.65 -3.35
CA ILE A 236 6.65 -8.22 -3.07
C ILE A 236 8.16 -7.97 -2.99
N HIS A 237 8.93 -8.87 -2.39
CA HIS A 237 10.40 -8.77 -2.39
C HIS A 237 10.98 -8.77 -3.81
N GLU A 238 10.56 -9.70 -4.67
CA GLU A 238 10.96 -9.71 -6.09
C GLU A 238 10.57 -8.41 -6.82
N ALA A 239 9.37 -7.89 -6.55
CA ALA A 239 8.90 -6.66 -7.16
C ALA A 239 9.69 -5.43 -6.69
N GLN A 240 10.07 -5.38 -5.40
CA GLN A 240 10.96 -4.37 -4.85
C GLN A 240 12.34 -4.42 -5.53
N MET A 241 12.94 -5.60 -5.64
CA MET A 241 14.22 -5.78 -6.33
C MET A 241 14.14 -5.37 -7.80
N LYS A 242 13.04 -5.71 -8.50
CA LYS A 242 12.80 -5.28 -9.88
C LYS A 242 12.63 -3.76 -10.01
N SER A 243 12.06 -3.10 -8.99
CA SER A 243 11.86 -1.65 -9.02
C SER A 243 13.15 -0.85 -9.04
N THR A 244 14.28 -1.43 -8.67
CA THR A 244 15.61 -0.81 -8.84
C THR A 244 15.94 -0.50 -10.31
N LEU A 245 15.30 -1.16 -11.27
CA LEU A 245 15.37 -0.80 -12.69
C LEU A 245 14.83 0.61 -12.96
N GLN A 246 13.89 1.13 -12.17
CA GLN A 246 13.45 2.53 -12.25
C GLN A 246 14.52 3.52 -11.76
N HIS A 247 15.52 3.03 -11.00
CA HIS A 247 16.65 3.81 -10.47
C HIS A 247 17.91 3.73 -11.34
N ALA A 248 18.00 2.76 -12.26
CA ALA A 248 19.20 2.53 -13.06
C ALA A 248 19.62 3.80 -13.82
N ARG A 249 20.91 4.12 -13.80
CA ARG A 249 21.42 5.35 -14.42
C ARG A 249 21.38 5.22 -15.94
N THR A 250 21.32 6.35 -16.63
CA THR A 250 21.40 6.40 -18.10
C THR A 250 22.69 5.77 -18.62
N GLU A 251 23.76 5.84 -17.83
CA GLU A 251 25.08 5.24 -18.09
C GLU A 251 25.06 3.70 -18.02
N ASP A 252 24.09 3.11 -17.31
CA ASP A 252 23.90 1.65 -17.22
C ASP A 252 23.23 1.08 -18.48
N GLY A 253 22.97 1.91 -19.50
CA GLY A 253 22.37 1.52 -20.78
C GLY A 253 20.90 1.13 -20.70
N TYR A 254 20.27 1.23 -19.52
CA TYR A 254 18.88 0.89 -19.31
C TYR A 254 17.98 2.13 -19.33
N ALA A 255 17.08 2.19 -20.30
CA ALA A 255 16.06 3.23 -20.44
C ALA A 255 14.67 2.56 -20.56
N PRO A 256 13.92 2.43 -19.45
CA PRO A 256 12.62 1.77 -19.50
C PRO A 256 11.62 2.61 -20.29
N THR A 257 10.77 1.95 -21.08
CA THR A 257 9.63 2.60 -21.73
C THR A 257 8.58 2.99 -20.69
N MET A 258 7.67 3.92 -21.04
CA MET A 258 6.54 4.26 -20.17
C MET A 258 5.74 3.01 -19.75
N THR A 259 5.48 2.11 -20.68
CA THR A 259 4.80 0.83 -20.39
C THR A 259 5.55 -0.04 -19.39
N GLN A 260 6.89 -0.06 -19.44
CA GLN A 260 7.69 -0.80 -18.45
C GLN A 260 7.64 -0.13 -17.06
N ILE A 261 7.65 1.21 -17.01
CA ILE A 261 7.47 1.97 -15.77
C ILE A 261 6.10 1.66 -15.16
N GLU A 262 5.04 1.72 -15.96
CA GLU A 262 3.66 1.41 -15.55
C GLU A 262 3.53 -0.03 -15.04
N GLN A 263 4.13 -0.99 -15.74
CA GLN A 263 4.19 -2.38 -15.29
C GLN A 263 4.90 -2.52 -13.95
N ILE A 264 6.10 -1.96 -13.81
CA ILE A 264 6.86 -2.06 -12.55
C ILE A 264 6.06 -1.46 -11.38
N SER A 265 5.45 -0.28 -11.56
CA SER A 265 4.61 0.34 -10.53
C SER A 265 3.39 -0.53 -10.17
N ALA A 266 2.71 -1.10 -11.16
CA ALA A 266 1.59 -2.02 -10.91
C ALA A 266 2.04 -3.30 -10.20
N GLU A 267 3.15 -3.89 -10.61
CA GLU A 267 3.68 -5.11 -10.00
C GLU A 267 4.10 -4.89 -8.55
N LYS A 268 4.77 -3.76 -8.24
CA LYS A 268 5.19 -3.41 -6.88
C LYS A 268 4.00 -3.08 -5.98
N GLY A 269 3.14 -2.17 -6.42
CA GLY A 269 1.98 -1.75 -5.65
C GLY A 269 1.00 -2.89 -5.39
N GLY A 270 0.67 -3.66 -6.43
CA GLY A 270 -0.26 -4.78 -6.33
C GLY A 270 0.27 -5.92 -5.46
N ALA A 271 1.55 -6.30 -5.61
CA ALA A 271 2.17 -7.31 -4.77
C ALA A 271 2.19 -6.91 -3.28
N SER A 272 2.38 -5.62 -2.98
CA SER A 272 2.37 -5.11 -1.60
C SER A 272 1.02 -5.38 -0.93
N LEU A 273 -0.09 -4.98 -1.56
CA LEU A 273 -1.40 -5.19 -0.94
C LEU A 273 -1.91 -6.62 -1.02
N ILE A 274 -1.53 -7.40 -2.03
CA ILE A 274 -1.83 -8.84 -2.04
C ILE A 274 -1.11 -9.53 -0.88
N ALA A 275 0.16 -9.22 -0.63
CA ALA A 275 0.88 -9.73 0.53
C ALA A 275 0.19 -9.29 1.83
N ALA A 276 -0.20 -8.02 1.95
CA ALA A 276 -0.96 -7.54 3.10
C ALA A 276 -2.29 -8.30 3.29
N GLY A 277 -3.02 -8.60 2.22
CA GLY A 277 -4.24 -9.41 2.29
C GLY A 277 -3.99 -10.84 2.79
N PHE A 278 -2.91 -11.49 2.35
CA PHE A 278 -2.52 -12.79 2.90
C PHE A 278 -2.08 -12.70 4.35
N ILE A 279 -1.42 -11.63 4.76
CA ILE A 279 -1.07 -11.39 6.17
C ILE A 279 -2.31 -11.27 7.05
N LEU A 280 -3.42 -10.76 6.51
CA LEU A 280 -4.68 -10.63 7.26
C LEU A 280 -5.48 -11.93 7.34
N GLU A 281 -5.56 -12.68 6.25
CA GLU A 281 -6.55 -13.77 6.09
C GLU A 281 -5.90 -15.16 5.91
N GLY A 282 -4.59 -15.24 5.68
CA GLY A 282 -3.84 -16.46 5.34
C GLY A 282 -4.12 -16.99 3.94
N ARG A 283 -5.35 -16.77 3.43
CA ARG A 283 -5.83 -17.14 2.11
C ARG A 283 -6.66 -16.01 1.50
N LEU A 284 -6.65 -15.92 0.18
CA LEU A 284 -7.44 -14.95 -0.56
C LEU A 284 -8.21 -15.64 -1.69
N THR A 285 -9.39 -15.10 -1.99
CA THR A 285 -10.08 -15.41 -3.23
C THR A 285 -9.49 -14.59 -4.38
N ARG A 286 -9.74 -15.02 -5.62
CA ARG A 286 -9.37 -14.26 -6.81
C ARG A 286 -9.91 -12.83 -6.80
N GLY A 287 -11.14 -12.66 -6.31
CA GLY A 287 -11.80 -11.38 -6.20
C GLY A 287 -11.07 -10.43 -5.25
N LYS A 288 -10.73 -10.91 -4.05
CA LYS A 288 -9.90 -10.17 -3.08
C LYS A 288 -8.52 -9.82 -3.66
N MET A 289 -7.85 -10.77 -4.33
CA MET A 289 -6.54 -10.51 -4.97
C MET A 289 -6.63 -9.44 -6.07
N ALA A 290 -7.65 -9.50 -6.95
CA ALA A 290 -7.85 -8.52 -8.01
C ALA A 290 -8.13 -7.12 -7.45
N TYR A 291 -8.92 -7.05 -6.37
CA TYR A 291 -9.18 -5.79 -5.68
C TYR A 291 -7.93 -5.21 -5.03
N LEU A 292 -7.16 -6.03 -4.30
CA LEU A 292 -5.91 -5.60 -3.68
C LEU A 292 -4.87 -5.16 -4.72
N GLU A 293 -4.78 -5.85 -5.86
CA GLU A 293 -3.93 -5.43 -6.99
C GLU A 293 -4.32 -4.03 -7.50
N TYR A 294 -5.63 -3.77 -7.63
CA TYR A 294 -6.17 -2.47 -8.06
C TYR A 294 -5.85 -1.36 -7.05
N ILE A 295 -6.16 -1.56 -5.76
CA ILE A 295 -5.84 -0.56 -4.73
C ILE A 295 -4.33 -0.34 -4.61
N GLY A 296 -3.55 -1.41 -4.74
CA GLY A 296 -2.10 -1.37 -4.60
C GLY A 296 -1.43 -0.54 -5.69
N PHE A 297 -1.86 -0.70 -6.94
CA PHE A 297 -1.36 0.15 -8.03
C PHE A 297 -1.72 1.62 -7.80
N GLY A 298 -2.96 1.92 -7.41
CA GLY A 298 -3.38 3.28 -7.11
C GLY A 298 -2.53 3.93 -6.02
N LEU A 299 -2.29 3.22 -4.90
CA LEU A 299 -1.48 3.73 -3.79
C LEU A 299 -0.02 3.96 -4.21
N GLN A 300 0.57 3.06 -5.01
CA GLN A 300 1.93 3.25 -5.55
C GLN A 300 2.02 4.54 -6.38
N LEU A 301 0.99 4.87 -7.16
CA LEU A 301 0.97 6.12 -7.93
C LEU A 301 0.76 7.36 -7.05
N ILE A 302 0.04 7.23 -5.93
CA ILE A 302 -0.07 8.32 -4.95
C ILE A 302 1.30 8.61 -4.34
N ASP A 303 2.03 7.57 -3.91
CA ASP A 303 3.38 7.71 -3.35
C ASP A 303 4.32 8.36 -4.38
N ASP A 304 4.37 7.88 -5.62
CA ASP A 304 5.18 8.46 -6.70
C ASP A 304 4.85 9.95 -6.95
N LEU A 305 3.58 10.36 -6.79
CA LEU A 305 3.17 11.77 -6.91
C LEU A 305 3.58 12.60 -5.68
N GLN A 306 3.44 12.04 -4.47
CA GLN A 306 3.83 12.71 -3.22
C GLN A 306 5.35 12.94 -3.16
N ASP A 307 6.12 11.98 -3.67
CA ASP A 307 7.59 11.92 -3.64
C ASP A 307 8.24 12.48 -4.91
N LEU A 308 7.46 13.01 -5.87
CA LEU A 308 7.94 13.54 -7.15
C LEU A 308 9.25 14.33 -7.07
N LYS A 309 9.38 15.25 -6.10
CA LYS A 309 10.58 16.09 -5.97
C LYS A 309 11.82 15.30 -5.53
N GLU A 310 11.63 14.34 -4.65
CA GLU A 310 12.69 13.44 -4.18
C GLU A 310 13.08 12.47 -5.28
N ASP A 311 12.10 11.90 -5.99
CA ASP A 311 12.33 11.01 -7.12
C ASP A 311 13.10 11.71 -8.25
N MET A 312 12.71 12.95 -8.60
CA MET A 312 13.47 13.76 -9.55
C MET A 312 14.91 14.01 -9.08
N LYS A 313 15.12 14.29 -7.80
CA LYS A 313 16.46 14.52 -7.23
C LYS A 313 17.33 13.25 -7.31
N ASN A 314 16.71 12.09 -7.15
CA ASN A 314 17.37 10.80 -7.16
C ASN A 314 17.36 10.11 -8.54
N ASN A 315 16.95 10.82 -9.61
CA ASN A 315 16.80 10.29 -10.97
C ASN A 315 15.92 9.04 -11.08
N ARG A 316 14.92 8.91 -10.20
CA ARG A 316 13.96 7.80 -10.22
C ARG A 316 12.91 8.05 -11.30
N ARG A 317 12.65 7.02 -12.10
CA ARG A 317 11.72 7.06 -13.24
C ARG A 317 10.37 6.47 -12.86
N THR A 318 9.45 7.37 -12.51
CA THR A 318 8.04 7.08 -12.26
C THR A 318 7.19 7.63 -13.40
N ILE A 319 5.89 7.30 -13.41
CA ILE A 319 4.96 7.85 -14.42
C ILE A 319 5.01 9.39 -14.45
N PHE A 320 5.12 10.00 -13.26
CA PHE A 320 5.11 11.46 -13.12
C PHE A 320 6.45 12.10 -13.47
N THR A 321 7.59 11.54 -13.04
CA THR A 321 8.89 12.09 -13.42
C THR A 321 9.17 11.94 -14.91
N GLN A 322 8.72 10.83 -15.52
CA GLN A 322 8.84 10.60 -16.96
C GLN A 322 8.00 11.60 -17.77
N ALA A 323 6.79 11.93 -17.34
CA ALA A 323 5.98 12.97 -17.99
C ALA A 323 6.72 14.32 -18.03
N LEU A 324 7.38 14.71 -16.93
CA LEU A 324 8.17 15.93 -16.87
C LEU A 324 9.45 15.86 -17.73
N ALA A 325 10.13 14.71 -17.75
CA ALA A 325 11.32 14.48 -18.56
C ALA A 325 11.02 14.63 -20.07
N GLU A 326 9.80 14.31 -20.49
CA GLU A 326 9.31 14.50 -21.86
C GLU A 326 8.77 15.92 -22.14
N GLY A 327 8.91 16.84 -21.19
CA GLY A 327 8.45 18.23 -21.33
C GLY A 327 6.93 18.41 -21.20
N ARG A 328 6.21 17.40 -20.70
CA ARG A 328 4.75 17.45 -20.46
C ARG A 328 4.46 18.01 -19.06
N THR A 329 3.20 18.39 -18.83
CA THR A 329 2.69 18.74 -17.48
C THR A 329 2.24 17.48 -16.73
N LEU A 330 1.99 17.61 -15.43
CA LEU A 330 1.39 16.56 -14.61
C LEU A 330 -0.13 16.42 -14.78
N ASP A 331 -0.75 17.25 -15.64
CA ASP A 331 -2.19 17.32 -15.82
C ASP A 331 -2.79 15.94 -16.16
N ALA A 332 -2.34 15.34 -17.26
CA ALA A 332 -2.82 14.04 -17.74
C ALA A 332 -2.62 12.90 -16.73
N PRO A 333 -1.41 12.63 -16.20
CA PRO A 333 -1.23 11.53 -15.26
C PRO A 333 -1.98 11.75 -13.94
N THR A 334 -2.11 13.00 -13.46
CA THR A 334 -2.91 13.29 -12.25
C THR A 334 -4.40 13.11 -12.50
N ALA A 335 -4.90 13.55 -13.66
CA ALA A 335 -6.30 13.36 -14.05
C ALA A 335 -6.65 11.88 -14.12
N ARG A 336 -5.80 11.09 -14.78
CA ARG A 336 -5.97 9.66 -14.92
C ARG A 336 -5.94 8.94 -13.57
N LEU A 337 -5.04 9.34 -12.65
CA LEU A 337 -5.00 8.82 -11.29
C LEU A 337 -6.29 9.14 -10.51
N ILE A 338 -6.86 10.34 -10.67
CA ILE A 338 -8.16 10.66 -10.06
C ILE A 338 -9.26 9.79 -10.67
N GLN A 339 -9.33 9.70 -12.00
CA GLN A 339 -10.30 8.85 -12.69
C GLN A 339 -10.22 7.39 -12.24
N TYR A 340 -8.99 6.90 -11.98
CA TYR A 340 -8.75 5.55 -11.49
C TYR A 340 -9.56 5.27 -10.23
N TYR A 341 -9.52 6.16 -9.23
CA TYR A 341 -10.28 6.04 -7.98
C TYR A 341 -11.79 6.30 -8.15
N TYR A 342 -12.21 7.03 -9.18
CA TYR A 342 -13.63 7.21 -9.51
C TYR A 342 -14.24 5.98 -10.20
N CYS A 343 -13.43 5.16 -10.89
CA CYS A 343 -13.84 3.90 -11.51
C CYS A 343 -13.92 2.72 -10.53
N ALA A 344 -13.67 2.95 -9.22
CA ALA A 344 -13.76 1.93 -8.18
C ALA A 344 -15.04 1.05 -8.20
N PRO A 345 -16.25 1.57 -8.53
CA PRO A 345 -17.46 0.75 -8.61
C PRO A 345 -17.38 -0.43 -9.59
N GLU A 346 -16.52 -0.37 -10.61
CA GLU A 346 -16.33 -1.48 -11.55
C GLU A 346 -15.57 -2.66 -10.92
N TYR A 347 -14.81 -2.41 -9.86
CA TYR A 347 -14.04 -3.41 -9.11
C TYR A 347 -14.75 -3.91 -7.85
N GLU A 348 -15.72 -3.15 -7.33
CA GLU A 348 -16.55 -3.54 -6.18
C GLU A 348 -17.28 -4.87 -6.41
N LYS A 349 -17.64 -5.18 -7.67
CA LYS A 349 -18.28 -6.45 -8.03
C LYS A 349 -17.44 -7.69 -7.69
N PHE A 350 -16.11 -7.54 -7.56
CA PHE A 350 -15.21 -8.65 -7.25
C PHE A 350 -15.16 -8.98 -5.75
N ILE A 351 -15.73 -8.13 -4.89
CA ILE A 351 -15.85 -8.38 -3.45
C ILE A 351 -17.26 -8.85 -3.09
N ASN A 352 -18.29 -8.34 -3.79
CA ASN A 352 -19.69 -8.50 -3.42
C ASN A 352 -20.30 -9.89 -3.70
N ASP A 353 -19.59 -10.80 -4.38
CA ASP A 353 -20.08 -12.16 -4.68
C ASP A 353 -19.99 -13.14 -3.49
N GLN A 354 -19.37 -12.74 -2.38
CA GLN A 354 -19.08 -13.64 -1.25
C GLN A 354 -20.26 -13.80 -0.27
N HIS A 355 -21.20 -12.85 -0.18
CA HIS A 355 -22.25 -12.90 0.84
C HIS A 355 -23.58 -12.32 0.35
N THR A 356 -24.32 -13.12 -0.42
CA THR A 356 -25.79 -13.03 -0.42
C THR A 356 -26.28 -13.50 0.96
N VAL A 357 -26.34 -12.57 1.92
CA VAL A 357 -27.02 -12.82 3.18
C VAL A 357 -28.48 -13.10 2.83
N SER A 358 -28.86 -14.36 3.05
CA SER A 358 -30.26 -14.79 3.05
C SER A 358 -30.86 -14.20 4.32
N ASP A 359 -31.41 -13.00 4.22
CA ASP A 359 -32.58 -12.51 4.96
C ASP A 359 -32.61 -10.98 4.93
N GLY A 360 -33.49 -10.45 4.08
CA GLY A 360 -34.45 -9.38 4.41
C GLY A 360 -33.99 -7.98 4.86
N GLU A 361 -32.78 -7.77 5.32
CA GLU A 361 -32.24 -6.47 5.71
C GLU A 361 -30.90 -6.29 5.01
N THR A 362 -30.91 -5.54 3.91
CA THR A 362 -29.70 -5.04 3.25
C THR A 362 -28.98 -4.10 4.20
N ASP A 363 -28.22 -4.67 5.11
CA ASP A 363 -27.17 -3.97 5.79
C ASP A 363 -26.08 -3.80 4.70
N VAL A 364 -26.13 -2.65 4.02
CA VAL A 364 -24.98 -2.06 3.34
C VAL A 364 -24.00 -1.71 4.48
N THR A 365 -23.45 -2.76 5.08
CA THR A 365 -22.73 -2.81 6.36
C THR A 365 -21.35 -2.22 6.16
N SER A 366 -20.88 -1.30 7.02
CA SER A 366 -19.47 -0.96 7.33
C SER A 366 -18.37 -1.07 6.25
N ALA A 367 -18.15 -2.24 5.62
CA ALA A 367 -17.25 -2.50 4.51
C ALA A 367 -17.43 -1.56 3.31
N GLU A 368 -18.65 -1.41 2.76
CA GLU A 368 -18.87 -0.49 1.62
C GLU A 368 -18.54 0.96 2.01
N TYR A 369 -18.90 1.34 3.24
CA TYR A 369 -18.59 2.67 3.76
C TYR A 369 -17.08 2.89 3.89
N VAL A 370 -16.35 1.97 4.51
CA VAL A 370 -14.88 2.04 4.65
C VAL A 370 -14.20 2.07 3.29
N ARG A 371 -14.67 1.29 2.32
CA ARG A 371 -14.15 1.32 0.95
C ARG A 371 -14.29 2.70 0.32
N VAL A 372 -15.48 3.27 0.40
CA VAL A 372 -15.75 4.63 -0.10
C VAL A 372 -14.85 5.64 0.63
N LEU A 373 -14.67 5.51 1.94
CA LEU A 373 -13.74 6.34 2.72
C LEU A 373 -12.30 6.19 2.22
N MET A 374 -11.82 4.99 1.94
CA MET A 374 -10.47 4.76 1.40
C MET A 374 -10.28 5.42 0.04
N MET A 375 -11.23 5.26 -0.89
CA MET A 375 -11.15 5.91 -2.21
C MET A 375 -11.15 7.44 -2.06
N MET A 376 -12.03 7.96 -1.21
CA MET A 376 -12.13 9.38 -0.90
C MET A 376 -10.84 9.93 -0.29
N PHE A 377 -10.27 9.23 0.69
CA PHE A 377 -9.01 9.61 1.32
C PHE A 377 -7.86 9.60 0.33
N SER A 378 -7.84 8.62 -0.58
CA SER A 378 -6.85 8.53 -1.67
C SER A 378 -6.90 9.76 -2.59
N VAL A 379 -8.10 10.19 -2.99
CA VAL A 379 -8.29 11.45 -3.75
C VAL A 379 -7.80 12.67 -2.96
N LEU A 380 -8.02 12.71 -1.64
CA LEU A 380 -7.51 13.80 -0.80
C LEU A 380 -5.97 13.83 -0.75
N LEU A 381 -5.30 12.68 -0.69
CA LEU A 381 -3.83 12.60 -0.77
C LEU A 381 -3.32 13.11 -2.13
N ILE A 382 -3.99 12.78 -3.22
CA ILE A 382 -3.66 13.28 -4.56
C ILE A 382 -3.79 14.82 -4.61
N LEU A 383 -4.88 15.37 -4.07
CA LEU A 383 -5.11 16.81 -4.03
C LEU A 383 -4.10 17.55 -3.13
N GLU A 384 -3.73 16.94 -2.01
CA GLU A 384 -2.68 17.44 -1.11
C GLU A 384 -1.33 17.51 -1.84
N ALA A 385 -0.94 16.43 -2.51
CA ALA A 385 0.30 16.37 -3.28
C ALA A 385 0.30 17.43 -4.39
N ALA A 386 -0.76 17.46 -5.20
CA ALA A 386 -0.90 18.41 -6.30
C ALA A 386 -0.83 19.88 -5.83
N SER A 387 -1.40 20.20 -4.67
CA SER A 387 -1.36 21.55 -4.10
C SER A 387 0.07 22.08 -3.92
N ARG A 388 1.03 21.20 -3.60
CA ARG A 388 2.47 21.49 -3.39
C ARG A 388 3.30 21.49 -4.68
N LEU A 389 2.69 21.11 -5.80
CA LEU A 389 3.31 20.86 -7.09
C LEU A 389 2.83 21.82 -8.18
N ARG A 390 2.19 22.95 -7.82
CA ARG A 390 1.63 23.96 -8.73
C ARG A 390 2.46 24.28 -9.98
N ARG A 391 3.79 24.35 -9.86
CA ARG A 391 4.70 24.72 -10.97
C ARG A 391 4.76 23.67 -12.09
N TYR A 392 4.27 22.46 -11.85
CA TYR A 392 4.32 21.34 -12.78
C TYR A 392 2.97 21.07 -13.49
N TYR A 393 1.96 21.89 -13.20
CA TYR A 393 0.63 21.82 -13.80
C TYR A 393 0.38 23.03 -14.71
N SER A 394 -0.51 22.88 -15.70
CA SER A 394 -1.05 24.04 -16.40
C SER A 394 -1.90 24.90 -15.46
N LYS A 395 -2.05 26.20 -15.79
CA LYS A 395 -2.84 27.12 -14.95
C LYS A 395 -4.32 26.74 -14.96
N GLU A 396 -4.80 26.30 -16.11
CA GLU A 396 -6.18 25.90 -16.37
C GLU A 396 -6.51 24.65 -15.56
N PHE A 397 -5.70 23.59 -15.71
CA PHE A 397 -5.88 22.35 -14.98
C PHE A 397 -5.80 22.54 -13.47
N TYR A 398 -4.79 23.27 -12.98
CA TYR A 398 -4.63 23.50 -11.54
C TYR A 398 -5.82 24.25 -10.92
N ARG A 399 -6.47 25.15 -11.66
CA ARG A 399 -7.71 25.82 -11.22
C ARG A 399 -8.88 24.85 -11.16
N GLU A 400 -9.04 24.00 -12.16
CA GLU A 400 -10.08 22.98 -12.20
C GLU A 400 -9.89 21.95 -11.08
N LEU A 401 -8.66 21.44 -10.92
CA LEU A 401 -8.29 20.53 -9.83
C LEU A 401 -8.54 21.16 -8.45
N SER A 402 -8.19 22.44 -8.27
CA SER A 402 -8.49 23.17 -7.03
C SER A 402 -9.99 23.28 -6.75
N SER A 403 -10.85 23.24 -7.77
CA SER A 403 -12.30 23.31 -7.60
C SER A 403 -12.92 21.98 -7.14
N LEU A 404 -12.22 20.86 -7.39
CA LEU A 404 -12.58 19.55 -6.86
C LEU A 404 -12.27 19.42 -5.37
N SER A 405 -11.33 20.23 -4.87
CA SER A 405 -10.91 20.15 -3.48
C SER A 405 -11.94 20.77 -2.52
N PRO A 406 -12.27 20.08 -1.41
CA PRO A 406 -13.10 20.66 -0.35
C PRO A 406 -12.41 21.86 0.34
N LEU A 407 -11.09 22.03 0.17
CA LEU A 407 -10.34 23.17 0.67
C LEU A 407 -9.73 23.98 -0.47
N ARG A 408 -9.62 25.30 -0.26
CA ARG A 408 -8.84 26.13 -1.17
C ARG A 408 -7.38 25.68 -1.12
N PHE A 409 -6.75 25.49 -2.28
CA PHE A 409 -5.32 25.13 -2.36
C PHE A 409 -4.39 26.12 -1.63
N HIS A 410 -4.80 27.37 -1.45
CA HIS A 410 -4.08 28.35 -0.63
C HIS A 410 -4.19 28.09 0.89
N HIS A 411 -5.29 27.48 1.36
CA HIS A 411 -5.51 27.06 2.75
C HIS A 411 -4.99 25.64 3.04
N LEU A 412 -4.65 24.85 2.02
CA LEU A 412 -3.89 23.59 2.14
C LEU A 412 -2.41 23.82 2.54
N ARG A 413 -2.10 24.93 3.23
CA ARG A 413 -0.94 25.03 4.13
C ARG A 413 -1.11 24.17 5.40
N LEU A 414 -2.08 23.26 5.43
CA LEU A 414 -2.12 22.18 6.41
C LEU A 414 -1.01 21.19 6.03
N ALA A 415 0.06 21.22 6.82
CA ALA A 415 1.21 20.35 6.68
C ALA A 415 0.77 18.88 6.65
N HIS A 416 0.97 18.19 5.52
CA HIS A 416 0.79 16.74 5.30
C HIS A 416 -0.39 16.15 6.08
N ILE A 417 -1.53 15.89 5.42
CA ILE A 417 -2.73 15.30 6.05
C ILE A 417 -2.37 14.16 7.01
N GLU A 418 -1.51 13.26 6.55
CA GLU A 418 -1.04 12.11 7.33
C GLU A 418 -0.23 12.55 8.58
N LYS A 419 0.60 13.60 8.50
CA LYS A 419 1.27 14.17 9.68
C LYS A 419 0.30 14.88 10.62
N THR A 420 -0.80 15.45 10.09
CA THR A 420 -1.83 16.06 10.93
C THR A 420 -2.59 14.97 11.69
N ILE A 421 -3.01 13.90 11.01
CA ILE A 421 -3.60 12.70 11.63
C ILE A 421 -2.65 12.14 12.68
N TRP A 422 -1.37 12.00 12.34
CA TRP A 422 -0.34 11.54 13.26
C TRP A 422 -0.25 12.39 14.53
N ARG A 423 -0.23 13.72 14.41
CA ARG A 423 -0.18 14.61 15.59
C ARG A 423 -1.40 14.46 16.49
N ILE A 424 -2.58 14.25 15.90
CA ILE A 424 -3.82 14.04 16.65
C ILE A 424 -3.73 12.71 17.41
N VAL A 425 -3.38 11.61 16.71
CA VAL A 425 -3.17 10.30 17.33
C VAL A 425 -2.11 10.40 18.44
N GLN A 426 -1.00 11.09 18.18
CA GLN A 426 0.08 11.23 19.15
C GLN A 426 -0.37 11.96 20.41
N LYS A 427 -1.11 13.07 20.26
CA LYS A 427 -1.61 13.83 21.40
C LYS A 427 -2.64 13.05 22.23
N GLN A 428 -3.47 12.24 21.58
CA GLN A 428 -4.55 11.52 22.24
C GLN A 428 -4.08 10.25 22.95
N TRP A 429 -3.07 9.57 22.40
CA TRP A 429 -2.66 8.23 22.86
C TRP A 429 -1.27 8.19 23.51
N PHE A 430 -0.42 9.21 23.29
CA PHE A 430 0.94 9.27 23.86
C PHE A 430 1.24 10.60 24.60
N GLY A 431 0.28 11.52 24.66
CA GLY A 431 0.43 12.88 25.21
C GLY A 431 0.04 13.04 26.66
#